data_AF-A0A951I1Z8-F1
#
_entry.id   AF-A0A951I1Z8-F1
#
_cell.length_a   1.000
_cell.length_b   1.000
_cell.length_c   1.000
_cell.angle_alpha   90.00
_cell.angle_beta   90.00
_cell.angle_gamma   90.00
#
_symmetry.space_group_name_H-M   'P 1'
#
loop_
_entity.id
_entity.type
_entity.pdbx_description
1 polymer ?
#
loop_
_entity_poly.entity_id
_entity_poly.type
_entity_poly.pdbx_seq_one_letter_code
_entity_poly.pdbx_strand_id
1 'polypeptide(L)'
;MRYVVCSIIVLLCCLNQQAGGQGLAPPQAQQKGKALKLLAQALQAAEREPHPSFRAERVASLAHIYLKLGEPEKAAQVLALSRRLIEEEDDLSKDCAECPGKYSMRLMLALHYTGAGQTKAAQEMLEQNMRETREAPAGHRGQVLAMMAAFYGEVGSTERALQLLDEALVFVNTTEGRINRAVTLEGIAERYAALGQFERAQAVAGMMEQGPFKDHALIAIAVERAKRGEFDPALQLNEQIDSDNFKTDILLPLARLYLKRGETARAVALLDQALKASRRNTAPGLQSSARFEIAMLLAEAGRFERALQILKESEAHEDQLRLLTRLAPVFARAGRRREAEKLLAEAYRLTDFSKGSLFEV
;
A
#
# COMPACT_ATOMS: atom_id res chain seq x y z
N MET A 1 2.70 -10.12 17.89
CA MET A 1 2.70 -8.73 17.38
C MET A 1 1.54 -8.37 16.45
N ARG A 2 1.03 -9.27 15.58
CA ARG A 2 -0.16 -9.00 14.74
C ARG A 2 -1.36 -8.44 15.53
N TYR A 3 -1.62 -8.95 16.73
CA TYR A 3 -2.69 -8.47 17.62
C TYR A 3 -2.48 -7.05 18.18
N VAL A 4 -1.23 -6.64 18.45
CA VAL A 4 -0.93 -5.30 19.02
C VAL A 4 -1.02 -4.23 17.94
N VAL A 5 -0.49 -4.52 16.74
CA VAL A 5 -0.57 -3.61 15.58
C VAL A 5 -2.00 -3.48 15.08
N CYS A 6 -2.79 -4.58 15.02
CA CYS A 6 -4.22 -4.51 14.73
C CYS A 6 -4.98 -3.69 15.78
N SER A 7 -4.68 -3.84 17.07
CA SER A 7 -5.33 -3.05 18.13
C SER A 7 -5.02 -1.55 18.01
N ILE A 8 -3.80 -1.19 17.60
CA ILE A 8 -3.38 0.19 17.37
C ILE A 8 -4.04 0.75 16.09
N ILE A 9 -4.12 -0.01 14.99
CA ILE A 9 -4.80 0.39 13.76
C ILE A 9 -6.30 0.58 13.99
N VAL A 10 -6.94 -0.30 14.75
CA VAL A 10 -8.35 -0.16 15.13
C VAL A 10 -8.55 1.10 15.99
N LEU A 11 -7.68 1.36 16.97
CA LEU A 11 -7.73 2.61 17.75
C LEU A 11 -7.54 3.87 16.89
N LEU A 12 -6.62 3.84 15.92
CA LEU A 12 -6.37 4.95 14.99
C LEU A 12 -7.56 5.17 14.04
N CYS A 13 -8.21 4.10 13.59
CA CYS A 13 -9.45 4.19 12.82
C CYS A 13 -10.59 4.81 13.65
N CYS A 14 -10.69 4.48 14.94
CA CYS A 14 -11.67 5.09 15.85
C CYS A 14 -11.37 6.58 16.10
N LEU A 15 -10.09 6.96 16.22
CA LEU A 15 -9.67 8.37 16.37
C LEU A 15 -10.02 9.21 15.14
N ASN A 16 -9.89 8.66 13.93
CA ASN A 16 -10.22 9.36 12.69
C ASN A 16 -11.73 9.47 12.41
N GLN A 17 -12.56 8.53 12.87
CA GLN A 17 -14.02 8.57 12.65
C GLN A 17 -14.75 9.62 13.51
N GLN A 18 -14.15 10.06 14.63
CA GLN A 18 -14.77 11.03 15.54
C GLN A 18 -14.47 12.49 15.20
N ALA A 19 -13.64 12.77 14.19
CA ALA A 19 -13.32 14.13 13.77
C ALA A 19 -14.50 14.88 13.08
N GLY A 20 -15.62 14.20 12.80
CA GLY A 20 -16.81 14.77 12.15
C GLY A 20 -17.97 15.17 13.08
N GLY A 21 -17.84 15.05 14.40
CA GLY A 21 -18.90 15.36 15.36
C GLY A 21 -18.49 16.46 16.34
N GLN A 22 -19.24 17.58 16.34
CA GLN A 22 -19.02 18.70 17.25
C GLN A 22 -19.20 18.29 18.73
N GLY A 23 -18.26 18.73 19.58
CA GLY A 23 -18.43 18.88 21.03
C GLY A 23 -18.29 17.61 21.88
N LEU A 24 -17.10 17.39 22.45
CA LEU A 24 -16.80 16.79 23.78
C LEU A 24 -15.29 16.45 23.86
N ALA A 25 -14.49 17.28 24.54
CA ALA A 25 -13.02 17.18 24.60
C ALA A 25 -12.34 16.31 25.72
N PRO A 26 -12.99 15.35 26.40
CA PRO A 26 -12.25 14.34 27.22
C PRO A 26 -11.90 12.97 26.57
N PRO A 27 -12.70 12.36 25.66
CA PRO A 27 -12.43 11.01 25.14
C PRO A 27 -11.13 10.88 24.33
N GLN A 28 -10.77 11.92 23.56
CA GLN A 28 -9.59 11.89 22.69
C GLN A 28 -8.28 11.90 23.47
N ALA A 29 -8.19 12.66 24.57
CA ALA A 29 -7.00 12.69 25.42
C ALA A 29 -6.79 11.35 26.15
N GLN A 30 -7.88 10.74 26.63
CA GLN A 30 -7.84 9.43 27.27
C GLN A 30 -7.46 8.31 26.28
N GLN A 31 -7.99 8.36 25.06
CA GLN A 31 -7.65 7.41 23.99
C GLN A 31 -6.20 7.59 23.52
N LYS A 32 -5.73 8.84 23.34
CA LYS A 32 -4.32 9.15 23.05
C LYS A 32 -3.41 8.61 24.15
N GLY A 33 -3.74 8.82 25.42
CA GLY A 33 -2.97 8.31 26.56
C GLY A 33 -2.88 6.77 26.57
N LYS A 34 -3.97 6.07 26.26
CA LYS A 34 -3.96 4.60 26.10
C LYS A 34 -3.10 4.16 24.90
N ALA A 35 -3.20 4.85 23.76
CA ALA A 35 -2.40 4.55 22.57
C ALA A 35 -0.89 4.71 22.84
N LEU A 36 -0.49 5.76 23.56
CA LEU A 36 0.91 5.97 23.93
C LEU A 36 1.46 4.90 24.86
N LYS A 37 0.65 4.40 25.81
CA LYS A 37 1.05 3.26 26.66
C LYS A 37 1.28 1.99 25.84
N LEU A 38 0.38 1.70 24.89
CA LEU A 38 0.55 0.56 23.98
C LEU A 38 1.77 0.71 23.08
N LEU A 39 2.07 1.93 22.61
CA LEU A 39 3.27 2.19 21.81
C LEU A 39 4.56 2.02 22.61
N ALA A 40 4.58 2.41 23.88
CA ALA A 40 5.73 2.16 24.75
C ALA A 40 5.97 0.64 24.95
N GLN A 41 4.90 -0.13 25.13
CA GLN A 41 4.99 -1.60 25.18
C GLN A 41 5.46 -2.19 23.84
N ALA A 42 4.97 -1.65 22.72
CA ALA A 42 5.39 -2.07 21.39
C ALA A 42 6.87 -1.76 21.13
N LEU A 43 7.37 -0.61 21.59
CA LEU A 43 8.79 -0.24 21.52
C LEU A 43 9.65 -1.22 22.31
N GLN A 44 9.29 -1.53 23.56
CA GLN A 44 10.00 -2.50 24.37
C GLN A 44 10.01 -3.90 23.73
N ALA A 45 8.90 -4.30 23.10
CA ALA A 45 8.83 -5.56 22.36
C ALA A 45 9.67 -5.54 21.08
N ALA A 46 9.73 -4.40 20.39
CA ALA A 46 10.56 -4.22 19.19
C ALA A 46 12.06 -4.29 19.53
N GLU A 47 12.51 -3.65 20.62
CA GLU A 47 13.89 -3.69 21.09
C GLU A 47 14.35 -5.12 21.47
N ARG A 48 13.41 -5.96 21.93
CA ARG A 48 13.67 -7.36 22.27
C ARG A 48 13.66 -8.31 21.07
N GLU A 49 13.40 -7.82 19.86
CA GLU A 49 13.44 -8.64 18.66
C GLU A 49 14.86 -9.24 18.49
N PRO A 50 15.00 -10.58 18.40
CA PRO A 50 16.32 -11.20 18.31
C PRO A 50 17.08 -10.81 17.04
N HIS A 51 16.38 -10.74 15.90
CA HIS A 51 17.02 -10.47 14.62
C HIS A 51 17.32 -8.97 14.45
N PRO A 52 18.57 -8.56 14.15
CA PRO A 52 18.96 -7.15 14.17
C PRO A 52 18.24 -6.31 13.11
N SER A 53 18.06 -6.84 11.89
CA SER A 53 17.27 -6.17 10.84
C SER A 53 15.81 -5.91 11.26
N PHE A 54 15.08 -6.94 11.70
CA PHE A 54 13.70 -6.78 12.19
C PHE A 54 13.58 -5.90 13.43
N ARG A 55 14.59 -5.92 14.31
CA ARG A 55 14.65 -5.01 15.46
C ARG A 55 14.66 -3.56 15.00
N ALA A 56 15.61 -3.20 14.13
CA ALA A 56 15.73 -1.85 13.60
C ALA A 56 14.48 -1.39 12.82
N GLU A 57 13.94 -2.26 11.96
CA GLU A 57 12.73 -2.00 11.16
C GLU A 57 11.51 -1.73 12.05
N ARG A 58 11.28 -2.58 13.04
CA ARG A 58 10.12 -2.45 13.94
C ARG A 58 10.20 -1.18 14.76
N VAL A 59 11.39 -0.82 15.24
CA VAL A 59 11.61 0.44 15.95
C VAL A 59 11.31 1.64 15.04
N ALA A 60 11.82 1.66 13.80
CA ALA A 60 11.57 2.73 12.84
C ALA A 60 10.08 2.88 12.50
N SER A 61 9.38 1.76 12.33
CA SER A 61 7.95 1.72 11.98
C SER A 61 7.05 2.41 13.01
N LEU A 62 7.48 2.50 14.28
CA LEU A 62 6.72 3.21 15.33
C LEU A 62 6.70 4.73 15.15
N ALA A 63 7.67 5.30 14.41
CA ALA A 63 7.78 6.74 14.20
C ALA A 63 6.51 7.32 13.56
N HIS A 64 6.00 6.67 12.52
CA HIS A 64 4.77 7.09 11.83
C HIS A 64 3.57 7.16 12.77
N ILE A 65 3.49 6.22 13.72
CA ILE A 65 2.38 6.18 14.67
C ILE A 65 2.52 7.31 15.69
N TYR A 66 3.72 7.56 16.20
CA TYR A 66 3.98 8.71 17.06
C TYR A 66 3.65 10.05 16.36
N LEU A 67 3.99 10.21 15.09
CA LEU A 67 3.62 11.39 14.29
C LEU A 67 2.11 11.55 14.19
N LYS A 68 1.36 10.47 13.88
CA LYS A 68 -0.11 10.49 13.85
C LYS A 68 -0.76 10.86 15.19
N LEU A 69 -0.10 10.57 16.31
CA LEU A 69 -0.55 10.97 17.64
C LEU A 69 -0.11 12.38 18.04
N GLY A 70 0.62 13.10 17.18
CA GLY A 70 1.14 14.43 17.47
C GLY A 70 2.31 14.41 18.46
N GLU A 71 3.15 13.37 18.42
CA GLU A 71 4.34 13.21 19.27
C GLU A 71 5.63 13.22 18.41
N PRO A 72 6.01 14.36 17.81
CA PRO A 72 7.15 14.44 16.90
C PRO A 72 8.50 14.16 17.58
N GLU A 73 8.65 14.54 18.86
CA GLU A 73 9.88 14.27 19.61
C GLU A 73 10.09 12.76 19.85
N LYS A 74 9.03 12.02 20.19
CA LYS A 74 9.11 10.57 20.35
C LYS A 74 9.36 9.87 19.02
N ALA A 75 8.76 10.36 17.93
CA ALA A 75 9.07 9.89 16.59
C ALA A 75 10.57 10.07 16.28
N ALA A 76 11.13 11.25 16.56
CA ALA A 76 12.56 11.51 16.37
C ALA A 76 13.44 10.58 17.22
N GLN A 77 13.07 10.33 18.48
CA GLN A 77 13.80 9.43 19.38
C GLN A 77 13.84 7.99 18.85
N VAL A 78 12.72 7.44 18.38
CA VAL A 78 12.72 6.08 17.83
C VAL A 78 13.47 5.98 16.50
N LEU A 79 13.45 7.03 15.67
CA LEU A 79 14.27 7.08 14.45
C LEU A 79 15.77 7.13 14.76
N ALA A 80 16.16 7.91 15.77
CA ALA A 80 17.55 7.95 16.23
C ALA A 80 18.00 6.61 16.82
N LEU A 81 17.12 5.93 17.56
CA LEU A 81 17.37 4.58 18.08
C LEU A 81 17.53 3.57 16.95
N SER A 82 16.60 3.55 15.98
CA SER A 82 16.69 2.67 14.82
C SER A 82 17.99 2.91 14.02
N ARG A 83 18.39 4.18 13.84
CA ARG A 83 19.68 4.53 13.23
C ARG A 83 20.83 3.86 13.97
N ARG A 84 20.91 3.98 15.30
CA ARG A 84 21.98 3.36 16.08
C ARG A 84 22.02 1.85 15.89
N LEU A 85 20.86 1.18 15.95
CA LEU A 85 20.76 -0.25 15.73
C LEU A 85 21.26 -0.69 14.35
N ILE A 86 21.02 0.12 13.31
CA ILE A 86 21.52 -0.13 11.95
C ILE A 86 23.03 0.09 11.87
N GLU A 87 23.54 1.14 12.51
CA GLU A 87 24.95 1.52 12.38
C GLU A 87 25.89 0.67 13.24
N GLU A 88 25.44 0.21 14.42
CA GLU A 88 26.23 -0.62 15.34
C GLU A 88 26.37 -2.08 14.87
N GLU A 89 25.48 -2.55 13.99
CA GLU A 89 25.56 -3.90 13.43
C GLU A 89 26.36 -3.88 12.12
N ASP A 90 27.34 -4.77 12.02
CA ASP A 90 28.16 -4.93 10.80
C ASP A 90 27.39 -5.68 9.71
N ASP A 91 26.69 -6.76 10.09
CA ASP A 91 25.87 -7.57 9.18
C ASP A 91 24.42 -7.67 9.69
N LEU A 92 23.58 -6.75 9.22
CA LEU A 92 22.15 -6.77 9.52
C LEU A 92 21.41 -8.00 8.95
N SER A 93 21.95 -8.62 7.91
CA SER A 93 21.38 -9.82 7.25
C SER A 93 21.87 -11.13 7.85
N LYS A 94 22.62 -11.06 8.97
CA LYS A 94 23.19 -12.24 9.62
C LYS A 94 22.11 -13.29 9.89
N ASP A 95 22.42 -14.53 9.52
CA ASP A 95 21.56 -15.71 9.69
C ASP A 95 20.21 -15.63 8.95
N CYS A 96 20.05 -14.71 7.99
CA CYS A 96 18.83 -14.53 7.20
C CYS A 96 19.11 -13.99 5.79
N ALA A 97 19.09 -14.88 4.79
CA ALA A 97 19.36 -14.53 3.39
C ALA A 97 18.36 -13.53 2.78
N GLU A 98 17.12 -13.51 3.26
CA GLU A 98 16.06 -12.62 2.76
C GLU A 98 15.90 -11.33 3.57
N CYS A 99 16.69 -11.14 4.64
CA CYS A 99 16.56 -9.98 5.49
C CYS A 99 17.26 -8.75 4.88
N PRO A 100 16.67 -7.54 5.02
CA PRO A 100 17.27 -6.35 4.48
C PRO A 100 18.59 -6.05 5.17
N GLY A 101 19.65 -5.93 4.38
CA GLY A 101 20.97 -5.50 4.82
C GLY A 101 21.04 -4.01 5.14
N LYS A 102 22.22 -3.55 5.57
CA LYS A 102 22.47 -2.19 6.06
C LYS A 102 22.06 -1.09 5.08
N TYR A 103 22.38 -1.26 3.79
CA TYR A 103 22.03 -0.31 2.74
C TYR A 103 20.51 -0.13 2.59
N SER A 104 19.76 -1.24 2.54
CA SER A 104 18.30 -1.24 2.43
C SER A 104 17.64 -0.62 3.67
N MET A 105 18.17 -0.94 4.84
CA MET A 105 17.69 -0.39 6.12
C MET A 105 17.89 1.13 6.22
N ARG A 106 19.03 1.66 5.77
CA ARG A 106 19.27 3.11 5.69
C ARG A 106 18.30 3.81 4.73
N LEU A 107 17.98 3.20 3.59
CA LEU A 107 17.01 3.74 2.63
C LEU A 107 15.61 3.83 3.25
N MET A 108 15.15 2.75 3.91
CA MET A 108 13.87 2.74 4.62
C MET A 108 13.84 3.79 5.74
N LEU A 109 14.91 3.89 6.53
CA LEU A 109 15.00 4.85 7.60
C LEU A 109 14.99 6.31 7.08
N ALA A 110 15.63 6.58 5.94
CA ALA A 110 15.58 7.88 5.28
C ALA A 110 14.14 8.28 4.90
N LEU A 111 13.31 7.35 4.39
CA LEU A 111 11.89 7.62 4.12
C LEU A 111 11.12 7.97 5.40
N HIS A 112 11.40 7.29 6.52
CA HIS A 112 10.78 7.63 7.80
C HIS A 112 11.23 9.01 8.32
N TYR A 113 12.50 9.37 8.16
CA TYR A 113 12.98 10.72 8.47
C TYR A 113 12.28 11.78 7.61
N THR A 114 12.05 11.53 6.32
CA THR A 114 11.24 12.41 5.46
C THR A 114 9.83 12.59 5.99
N GLY A 115 9.15 11.50 6.33
CA GLY A 115 7.79 11.53 6.90
C GLY A 115 7.71 12.32 8.21
N ALA A 116 8.81 12.36 8.97
CA ALA A 116 8.96 13.15 10.19
C ALA A 116 9.37 14.62 9.94
N GLY A 117 9.54 15.05 8.68
CA GLY A 117 10.01 16.39 8.32
C GLY A 117 11.52 16.60 8.50
N GLN A 118 12.29 15.55 8.78
CA GLN A 118 13.75 15.60 9.00
C GLN A 118 14.53 15.36 7.71
N THR A 119 14.19 16.11 6.66
CA THR A 119 14.71 15.91 5.30
C THR A 119 16.23 15.99 5.21
N LYS A 120 16.88 16.88 5.99
CA LYS A 120 18.35 17.00 6.01
C LYS A 120 19.04 15.74 6.52
N ALA A 121 18.55 15.17 7.62
CA ALA A 121 19.10 13.94 8.19
C ALA A 121 18.94 12.76 7.23
N ALA A 122 17.81 12.70 6.52
CA ALA A 122 17.58 11.71 5.48
C ALA A 122 18.54 11.88 4.29
N GLN A 123 18.76 13.11 3.81
CA GLN A 123 19.71 13.41 2.72
C GLN A 123 21.14 12.99 3.09
N GLU A 124 21.63 13.39 4.27
CA GLU A 124 22.97 13.04 4.76
C GLU A 124 23.16 11.52 4.83
N MET A 125 22.15 10.80 5.34
CA MET A 125 22.17 9.34 5.41
C MET A 125 22.24 8.71 4.03
N LEU A 126 21.47 9.21 3.07
CA LEU A 126 21.45 8.70 1.70
C LEU A 126 22.75 9.00 0.95
N GLU A 127 23.36 10.17 1.17
CA GLU A 127 24.66 10.51 0.62
C GLU A 127 25.77 9.61 1.16
N GLN A 128 25.76 9.34 2.47
CA GLN A 128 26.66 8.35 3.07
C GLN A 128 26.42 6.97 2.46
N ASN A 129 25.16 6.55 2.36
CA ASN A 129 24.77 5.28 1.75
C ASN A 129 25.30 5.15 0.32
N MET A 130 25.25 6.21 -0.49
CA MET A 130 25.82 6.20 -1.85
C MET A 130 27.33 6.01 -1.86
N ARG A 131 28.07 6.69 -0.98
CA ARG A 131 29.53 6.60 -0.96
C ARG A 131 29.98 5.18 -0.67
N GLU A 132 29.34 4.54 0.30
CA GLU A 132 29.62 3.15 0.68
C GLU A 132 29.10 2.16 -0.39
N THR A 133 27.93 2.44 -1.00
CA THR A 133 27.38 1.59 -2.08
C THR A 133 28.17 1.72 -3.39
N ARG A 134 28.92 2.80 -3.63
CA ARG A 134 29.81 2.91 -4.81
C ARG A 134 30.86 1.80 -4.84
N GLU A 135 31.23 1.28 -3.68
CA GLU A 135 32.18 0.19 -3.50
C GLU A 135 31.50 -1.20 -3.58
N ALA A 136 30.17 -1.26 -3.58
CA ALA A 136 29.41 -2.50 -3.71
C ALA A 136 29.38 -3.01 -5.17
N PRO A 137 29.13 -4.33 -5.39
CA PRO A 137 29.00 -4.90 -6.72
C PRO A 137 27.94 -4.20 -7.57
N ALA A 138 28.23 -4.01 -8.86
CA ALA A 138 27.44 -3.20 -9.79
C ALA A 138 25.93 -3.56 -9.81
N GLY A 139 25.58 -4.84 -9.67
CA GLY A 139 24.20 -5.30 -9.66
C GLY A 139 23.34 -4.76 -8.50
N HIS A 140 23.92 -4.50 -7.33
CA HIS A 140 23.21 -3.92 -6.18
C HIS A 140 23.05 -2.40 -6.31
N ARG A 141 23.91 -1.75 -7.10
CA ARG A 141 23.91 -0.28 -7.25
C ARG A 141 22.64 0.21 -7.94
N GLY A 142 22.16 -0.51 -8.96
CA GLY A 142 20.93 -0.14 -9.68
C GLY A 142 19.70 -0.06 -8.76
N GLN A 143 19.51 -1.03 -7.89
CA GLN A 143 18.39 -1.05 -6.95
C GLN A 143 18.46 0.08 -5.92
N VAL A 144 19.65 0.29 -5.34
CA VAL A 144 19.87 1.37 -4.37
C VAL A 144 19.60 2.74 -5.00
N LEU A 145 20.09 2.98 -6.22
CA LEU A 145 19.86 4.22 -6.96
C LEU A 145 18.37 4.45 -7.25
N ALA A 146 17.64 3.41 -7.67
CA ALA A 146 16.19 3.50 -7.91
C ALA A 146 15.40 3.83 -6.63
N MET A 147 15.77 3.23 -5.49
CA MET A 147 15.16 3.53 -4.19
C MET A 147 15.47 4.96 -3.74
N MET A 148 16.68 5.45 -3.96
CA MET A 148 17.05 6.83 -3.66
C MET A 148 16.30 7.84 -4.53
N ALA A 149 16.04 7.50 -5.78
CA ALA A 149 15.22 8.36 -6.65
C ALA A 149 13.81 8.56 -6.08
N ALA A 150 13.21 7.52 -5.47
CA ALA A 150 11.92 7.67 -4.80
C ALA A 150 11.98 8.73 -3.69
N PHE A 151 13.02 8.69 -2.85
CA PHE A 151 13.24 9.72 -1.83
C PHE A 151 13.36 11.12 -2.43
N TYR A 152 14.23 11.30 -3.44
CA TYR A 152 14.42 12.61 -4.05
C TYR A 152 13.15 13.12 -4.73
N GLY A 153 12.31 12.21 -5.24
CA GLY A 153 10.98 12.53 -5.76
C GLY A 153 10.03 13.04 -4.67
N GLU A 154 9.98 12.37 -3.51
CA GLU A 154 9.11 12.77 -2.38
C GLU A 154 9.48 14.14 -1.81
N VAL A 155 10.77 14.48 -1.75
CA VAL A 155 11.24 15.78 -1.25
C VAL A 155 11.22 16.87 -2.33
N GLY A 156 10.62 16.60 -3.50
CA GLY A 156 10.46 17.57 -4.59
C GLY A 156 11.72 17.84 -5.42
N SER A 157 12.80 17.09 -5.21
CA SER A 157 14.04 17.17 -5.97
C SER A 157 13.97 16.32 -7.25
N THR A 158 12.99 16.62 -8.11
CA THR A 158 12.67 15.83 -9.30
C THR A 158 13.87 15.62 -10.22
N GLU A 159 14.68 16.65 -10.49
CA GLU A 159 15.85 16.52 -11.36
C GLU A 159 16.86 15.50 -10.82
N ARG A 160 17.14 15.54 -9.50
CA ARG A 160 18.06 14.59 -8.89
C ARG A 160 17.50 13.17 -8.90
N ALA A 161 16.20 13.02 -8.67
CA ALA A 161 15.53 11.73 -8.79
C ALA A 161 15.65 11.15 -10.19
N LEU A 162 15.43 11.96 -11.23
CA LEU A 162 15.58 11.54 -12.63
C LEU A 162 17.01 11.14 -12.98
N GLN A 163 18.00 11.91 -12.54
CA GLN A 163 19.42 11.55 -12.72
C GLN A 163 19.72 10.18 -12.10
N LEU A 164 19.24 9.93 -10.87
CA LEU A 164 19.46 8.65 -10.19
C LEU A 164 18.77 7.48 -10.90
N LEU A 165 17.59 7.69 -11.51
CA LEU A 165 16.93 6.67 -12.32
C LEU A 165 17.67 6.40 -13.63
N ASP A 166 18.20 7.45 -14.28
CA ASP A 166 19.04 7.31 -15.48
C ASP A 166 20.32 6.53 -15.13
N GLU A 167 20.98 6.86 -14.01
CA GLU A 167 22.13 6.09 -13.49
C GLU A 167 21.75 4.65 -13.15
N ALA A 168 20.60 4.41 -12.48
CA ALA A 168 20.13 3.07 -12.13
C ALA A 168 19.91 2.19 -13.37
N LEU A 169 19.36 2.76 -14.44
CA LEU A 169 19.09 2.05 -15.68
C LEU A 169 20.36 1.57 -16.38
N VAL A 170 21.47 2.31 -16.28
CA VAL A 170 22.77 1.89 -16.81
C VAL A 170 23.26 0.60 -16.13
N PHE A 171 23.00 0.44 -14.83
CA PHE A 171 23.43 -0.73 -14.06
C PHE A 171 22.53 -1.96 -14.21
N VAL A 172 21.36 -1.84 -14.84
CA VAL A 172 20.37 -2.94 -14.88
C VAL A 172 20.86 -4.19 -15.62
N ASN A 173 21.80 -4.04 -16.57
CA ASN A 173 22.44 -5.15 -17.27
C ASN A 173 23.52 -5.84 -16.42
N THR A 174 23.95 -5.23 -15.32
CA THR A 174 24.92 -5.79 -14.36
C THR A 174 24.25 -6.50 -13.19
N THR A 175 22.91 -6.42 -13.09
CA THR A 175 22.13 -7.14 -12.08
C THR A 175 22.05 -8.62 -12.43
N GLU A 176 22.68 -9.46 -11.61
CA GLU A 176 22.64 -10.91 -11.78
C GLU A 176 21.27 -11.50 -11.43
N GLY A 177 20.85 -12.49 -12.22
CA GLY A 177 19.58 -13.17 -12.04
C GLY A 177 18.41 -12.46 -12.71
N ARG A 178 17.64 -13.22 -13.49
CA ARG A 178 16.49 -12.71 -14.25
C ARG A 178 15.46 -12.00 -13.36
N ILE A 179 15.17 -12.58 -12.19
CA ILE A 179 14.19 -12.06 -11.24
C ILE A 179 14.66 -10.72 -10.67
N ASN A 180 15.91 -10.63 -10.20
CA ASN A 180 16.46 -9.39 -9.64
C ASN A 180 16.48 -8.26 -10.67
N ARG A 181 16.82 -8.58 -11.92
CA ARG A 181 16.74 -7.63 -13.04
C ARG A 181 15.30 -7.16 -13.28
N ALA A 182 14.33 -8.06 -13.27
CA ALA A 182 12.92 -7.72 -13.46
C ALA A 182 12.40 -6.82 -12.32
N VAL A 183 12.70 -7.15 -11.06
CA VAL A 183 12.38 -6.31 -9.88
C VAL A 183 13.01 -4.91 -9.99
N THR A 184 14.26 -4.83 -10.47
CA THR A 184 14.95 -3.54 -10.65
C THR A 184 14.29 -2.71 -11.75
N LEU A 185 13.93 -3.32 -12.89
CA LEU A 185 13.23 -2.64 -13.99
C LEU A 185 11.83 -2.17 -13.59
N GLU A 186 11.05 -3.02 -12.91
CA GLU A 186 9.76 -2.66 -12.31
C GLU A 186 9.92 -1.44 -11.39
N GLY A 187 10.94 -1.51 -10.52
CA GLY A 187 11.31 -0.45 -9.59
C GLY A 187 11.53 0.91 -10.27
N ILE A 188 12.34 0.90 -11.33
CA ILE A 188 12.67 2.09 -12.12
C ILE A 188 11.44 2.61 -12.88
N ALA A 189 10.65 1.74 -13.50
CA ALA A 189 9.47 2.12 -14.27
C ALA A 189 8.42 2.82 -13.39
N GLU A 190 8.10 2.26 -12.22
CA GLU A 190 7.18 2.86 -11.26
C GLU A 190 7.64 4.27 -10.83
N ARG A 191 8.96 4.48 -10.68
CA ARG A 191 9.52 5.75 -10.17
C ARG A 191 9.52 6.81 -11.26
N TYR A 192 9.82 6.43 -12.51
CA TYR A 192 9.59 7.32 -13.64
C TYR A 192 8.12 7.72 -13.77
N ALA A 193 7.18 6.77 -13.59
CA ALA A 193 5.75 7.05 -13.66
C ALA A 193 5.29 8.03 -12.56
N ALA A 194 5.75 7.83 -11.31
CA ALA A 194 5.45 8.74 -10.20
C ALA A 194 5.93 10.17 -10.48
N LEU A 195 7.10 10.31 -11.11
CA LEU A 195 7.65 11.61 -11.54
C LEU A 195 6.99 12.15 -12.83
N GLY A 196 6.09 11.40 -13.47
CA GLY A 196 5.37 11.80 -14.69
C GLY A 196 6.15 11.59 -15.98
N GLN A 197 7.27 10.87 -15.94
CA GLN A 197 8.04 10.50 -17.12
C GLN A 197 7.49 9.22 -17.73
N PHE A 198 6.26 9.28 -18.22
CA PHE A 198 5.53 8.08 -18.61
C PHE A 198 6.12 7.36 -19.82
N GLU A 199 6.68 8.11 -20.78
CA GLU A 199 7.32 7.55 -21.98
C GLU A 199 8.59 6.79 -21.58
N ARG A 200 9.37 7.33 -20.64
CA ARG A 200 10.52 6.64 -20.06
C ARG A 200 10.10 5.40 -19.27
N ALA A 201 9.04 5.51 -18.46
CA ALA A 201 8.52 4.38 -17.70
C ALA A 201 8.05 3.24 -18.62
N GLN A 202 7.33 3.56 -19.71
CA GLN A 202 6.90 2.59 -20.71
C GLN A 202 8.07 1.99 -21.48
N ALA A 203 9.11 2.77 -21.80
CA ALA A 203 10.33 2.25 -22.40
C ALA A 203 11.00 1.21 -21.49
N VAL A 204 11.09 1.47 -20.18
CA VAL A 204 11.63 0.52 -19.19
C VAL A 204 10.74 -0.72 -19.09
N ALA A 205 9.42 -0.57 -19.04
CA ALA A 205 8.49 -1.72 -19.07
C ALA A 205 8.63 -2.56 -20.36
N GLY A 206 8.96 -1.92 -21.48
CA GLY A 206 9.26 -2.58 -22.76
C GLY A 206 10.54 -3.44 -22.74
N MET A 207 11.45 -3.21 -21.79
CA MET A 207 12.66 -4.04 -21.61
C MET A 207 12.38 -5.34 -20.83
N MET A 208 11.17 -5.51 -20.30
CA MET A 208 10.78 -6.63 -19.45
C MET A 208 10.14 -7.75 -20.28
N GLU A 209 10.39 -9.00 -19.89
CA GLU A 209 9.64 -10.15 -20.41
C GLU A 209 8.18 -10.07 -19.96
N GLN A 210 7.26 -10.66 -20.74
CA GLN A 210 5.86 -10.77 -20.32
C GLN A 210 5.73 -11.58 -19.03
N GLY A 211 4.81 -11.15 -18.17
CA GLY A 211 4.58 -11.75 -16.87
C GLY A 211 4.36 -10.72 -15.76
N PRO A 212 4.30 -11.17 -14.49
CA PRO A 212 3.80 -10.37 -13.38
C PRO A 212 4.59 -9.08 -13.14
N PHE A 213 5.92 -9.10 -13.30
CA PHE A 213 6.74 -7.91 -13.12
C PHE A 213 6.40 -6.81 -14.15
N LYS A 214 6.20 -7.19 -15.41
CA LYS A 214 5.82 -6.23 -16.46
C LYS A 214 4.38 -5.75 -16.26
N ASP A 215 3.47 -6.64 -15.89
CA ASP A 215 2.09 -6.28 -15.56
C ASP A 215 2.04 -5.26 -14.41
N HIS A 216 2.79 -5.48 -13.33
CA HIS A 216 2.91 -4.51 -12.24
C HIS A 216 3.46 -3.16 -12.69
N ALA A 217 4.52 -3.14 -13.52
CA ALA A 217 5.06 -1.90 -14.06
C ALA A 217 4.00 -1.15 -14.89
N LEU A 218 3.25 -1.86 -15.74
CA LEU A 218 2.17 -1.28 -16.54
C LEU A 218 1.02 -0.76 -15.66
N ILE A 219 0.64 -1.49 -14.60
CA ILE A 219 -0.35 -1.03 -13.61
C ILE A 219 0.10 0.29 -12.98
N ALA A 220 1.34 0.36 -12.48
CA ALA A 220 1.87 1.57 -11.86
C ALA A 220 1.83 2.77 -12.82
N ILE A 221 2.25 2.57 -14.08
CA ILE A 221 2.21 3.61 -15.11
C ILE A 221 0.76 4.04 -15.37
N ALA A 222 -0.16 3.11 -15.58
CA ALA A 222 -1.56 3.40 -15.89
C ALA A 222 -2.25 4.18 -14.76
N VAL A 223 -2.04 3.77 -13.51
CA VAL A 223 -2.63 4.44 -12.35
C VAL A 223 -2.09 5.88 -12.20
N GLU A 224 -0.78 6.09 -12.38
CA GLU A 224 -0.20 7.43 -12.33
C GLU A 224 -0.66 8.33 -13.49
N ARG A 225 -0.76 7.79 -14.73
CA ARG A 225 -1.36 8.50 -15.88
C ARG A 225 -2.80 8.91 -15.58
N ALA A 226 -3.62 8.00 -15.05
CA ALA A 226 -5.02 8.26 -14.73
C ALA A 226 -5.17 9.31 -13.61
N LYS A 227 -4.30 9.33 -12.60
CA LYS A 227 -4.29 10.39 -11.57
C LYS A 227 -4.10 11.78 -12.18
N ARG A 228 -3.31 11.89 -13.26
CA ARG A 228 -3.12 13.13 -14.03
C ARG A 228 -4.22 13.41 -15.06
N GLY A 229 -5.18 12.50 -15.20
CA GLY A 229 -6.33 12.63 -16.10
C GLY A 229 -6.16 12.00 -17.48
N GLU A 230 -5.02 11.33 -17.73
CA GLU A 230 -4.76 10.60 -18.96
C GLU A 230 -5.39 9.20 -18.89
N PHE A 231 -6.73 9.14 -18.89
CA PHE A 231 -7.45 7.88 -18.77
C PHE A 231 -7.35 6.98 -20.01
N ASP A 232 -7.46 7.54 -21.22
CA ASP A 232 -7.39 6.73 -22.44
C ASP A 232 -6.01 6.06 -22.61
N PRO A 233 -4.87 6.76 -22.42
CA PRO A 233 -3.57 6.11 -22.37
C PRO A 233 -3.44 5.07 -21.25
N ALA A 234 -4.04 5.30 -20.09
CA ALA A 234 -4.05 4.32 -19.00
C ALA A 234 -4.84 3.06 -19.36
N LEU A 235 -5.97 3.19 -20.05
CA LEU A 235 -6.77 2.05 -20.53
C LEU A 235 -6.06 1.28 -21.65
N GLN A 236 -5.28 1.94 -22.51
CA GLN A 236 -4.46 1.26 -23.51
C GLN A 236 -3.39 0.35 -22.88
N LEU A 237 -2.87 0.71 -21.71
CA LEU A 237 -1.92 -0.14 -20.98
C LEU A 237 -2.60 -1.38 -20.39
N ASN A 238 -3.88 -1.29 -20.03
CA ASN A 238 -4.65 -2.44 -19.56
C ASN A 238 -4.80 -3.53 -20.63
N GLU A 239 -4.82 -3.16 -21.90
CA GLU A 239 -4.87 -4.13 -23.01
C GLU A 239 -3.53 -4.85 -23.24
N GLN A 240 -2.43 -4.33 -22.68
CA GLN A 240 -1.10 -4.96 -22.74
C GLN A 240 -0.86 -5.96 -21.60
N ILE A 241 -1.76 -6.04 -20.63
CA ILE A 241 -1.68 -6.97 -19.50
C ILE A 241 -2.20 -8.34 -19.93
N ASP A 242 -1.37 -9.36 -19.77
CA ASP A 242 -1.70 -10.73 -20.16
C ASP A 242 -2.69 -11.38 -19.18
N SER A 243 -2.49 -11.15 -17.88
CA SER A 243 -3.33 -11.75 -16.83
C SER A 243 -4.61 -10.96 -16.58
N ASP A 244 -5.76 -11.62 -16.73
CA ASP A 244 -7.06 -11.03 -16.37
C ASP A 244 -7.13 -10.60 -14.88
N ASN A 245 -6.28 -11.16 -14.02
CA ASN A 245 -6.18 -10.76 -12.61
C ASN A 245 -5.67 -9.31 -12.49
N PHE A 246 -4.56 -9.02 -13.17
CA PHE A 246 -3.90 -7.72 -13.12
C PHE A 246 -4.69 -6.63 -13.87
N LYS A 247 -5.57 -6.99 -14.80
CA LYS A 247 -6.49 -6.03 -15.42
C LYS A 247 -7.40 -5.34 -14.40
N THR A 248 -7.85 -6.07 -13.38
CA THR A 248 -8.67 -5.46 -12.33
C THR A 248 -7.91 -4.40 -11.53
N ASP A 249 -6.59 -4.53 -11.42
CA ASP A 249 -5.72 -3.59 -10.70
C ASP A 249 -5.53 -2.26 -11.44
N ILE A 250 -5.88 -2.16 -12.73
CA ILE A 250 -6.03 -0.88 -13.44
C ILE A 250 -7.49 -0.41 -13.41
N LEU A 251 -8.43 -1.30 -13.77
CA LEU A 251 -9.82 -0.92 -13.97
C LEU A 251 -10.48 -0.36 -12.70
N LEU A 252 -10.17 -0.91 -11.51
CA LEU A 252 -10.77 -0.47 -10.25
C LEU A 252 -10.27 0.91 -9.79
N PRO A 253 -8.95 1.20 -9.78
CA PRO A 253 -8.47 2.55 -9.52
C PRO A 253 -9.02 3.59 -10.50
N LEU A 254 -9.06 3.28 -11.80
CA LEU A 254 -9.59 4.20 -12.81
C LEU A 254 -11.10 4.45 -12.61
N ALA A 255 -11.89 3.41 -12.32
CA ALA A 255 -13.30 3.57 -11.99
C ALA A 255 -13.50 4.50 -10.78
N ARG A 256 -12.69 4.33 -9.73
CA ARG A 256 -12.73 5.18 -8.54
C ARG A 256 -12.37 6.64 -8.87
N LEU A 257 -11.38 6.86 -9.73
CA LEU A 257 -11.01 8.20 -10.19
C LEU A 257 -12.13 8.85 -11.01
N TYR A 258 -12.80 8.10 -11.89
CA TYR A 258 -13.98 8.59 -12.61
C TYR A 258 -15.14 8.95 -11.66
N LEU A 259 -15.41 8.14 -10.63
CA LEU A 259 -16.42 8.48 -9.62
C LEU A 259 -16.09 9.78 -8.88
N LYS A 260 -14.81 9.99 -8.50
CA LYS A 260 -14.36 11.24 -7.87
C LYS A 260 -14.55 12.47 -8.78
N ARG A 261 -14.53 12.28 -10.10
CA ARG A 261 -14.78 13.33 -11.11
C ARG A 261 -16.27 13.50 -11.46
N GLY A 262 -17.16 12.68 -10.89
CA GLY A 262 -18.60 12.69 -11.22
C GLY A 262 -18.94 11.97 -12.53
N GLU A 263 -17.98 11.31 -13.17
CA GLU A 263 -18.16 10.59 -14.44
C GLU A 263 -18.70 9.17 -14.21
N THR A 264 -19.87 9.07 -13.56
CA THR A 264 -20.44 7.80 -13.10
C THR A 264 -20.66 6.79 -14.22
N ALA A 265 -21.06 7.22 -15.43
CA ALA A 265 -21.28 6.31 -16.55
C ALA A 265 -20.00 5.58 -16.98
N ARG A 266 -18.88 6.31 -17.07
CA ARG A 266 -17.56 5.75 -17.42
C ARG A 266 -17.05 4.84 -16.31
N ALA A 267 -17.21 5.25 -15.04
CA ALA A 267 -16.87 4.40 -13.91
C ALA A 267 -17.61 3.05 -13.95
N VAL A 268 -18.93 3.08 -14.17
CA VAL A 268 -19.74 1.86 -14.24
C VAL A 268 -19.32 0.98 -15.43
N ALA A 269 -18.99 1.56 -16.58
CA ALA A 269 -18.47 0.79 -17.71
C ALA A 269 -17.16 0.05 -17.39
N LEU A 270 -16.24 0.69 -16.66
CA LEU A 270 -15.01 0.04 -16.20
C LEU A 270 -15.28 -1.05 -15.15
N LEU A 271 -16.23 -0.83 -14.24
CA LEU A 271 -16.64 -1.85 -13.27
C LEU A 271 -17.24 -3.09 -13.96
N ASP A 272 -17.90 -2.93 -15.10
CA ASP A 272 -18.43 -4.03 -15.89
C ASP A 272 -17.31 -4.85 -16.55
N GLN A 273 -16.29 -4.16 -17.05
CA GLN A 273 -15.09 -4.81 -17.56
C GLN A 273 -14.34 -5.55 -16.44
N ALA A 274 -14.19 -4.91 -15.27
CA ALA A 274 -13.53 -5.51 -14.11
C ALA A 274 -14.27 -6.76 -13.61
N LEU A 275 -15.61 -6.73 -13.60
CA LEU A 275 -16.42 -7.89 -13.21
C LEU A 275 -16.27 -9.06 -14.20
N LYS A 276 -16.20 -8.77 -15.50
CA LYS A 276 -15.93 -9.80 -16.53
C LYS A 276 -14.54 -10.41 -16.35
N ALA A 277 -13.52 -9.59 -16.10
CA ALA A 277 -12.15 -10.06 -15.85
C ALA A 277 -12.08 -10.90 -14.57
N SER A 278 -12.68 -10.43 -13.47
CA SER A 278 -12.74 -11.15 -12.19
C SER A 278 -13.42 -12.53 -12.30
N ARG A 279 -14.41 -12.70 -13.18
CA ARG A 279 -15.06 -14.00 -13.42
C ARG A 279 -14.15 -15.02 -14.12
N ARG A 280 -13.14 -14.56 -14.86
CA ARG A 280 -12.15 -15.41 -15.53
C ARG A 280 -10.96 -15.76 -14.64
N ASN A 281 -10.83 -15.09 -13.50
CA ASN A 281 -9.78 -15.35 -12.52
C ASN A 281 -9.94 -16.73 -11.88
N THR A 282 -8.87 -17.54 -11.94
CA THR A 282 -8.82 -18.90 -11.40
C THR A 282 -8.41 -18.97 -9.92
N ALA A 283 -7.94 -17.86 -9.32
CA ALA A 283 -7.57 -17.74 -7.92
C ALA A 283 -8.75 -17.24 -7.08
N PRO A 284 -9.40 -18.09 -6.25
CA PRO A 284 -10.65 -17.73 -5.56
C PRO A 284 -10.52 -16.52 -4.62
N GLY A 285 -9.40 -16.39 -3.90
CA GLY A 285 -9.17 -15.27 -2.99
C GLY A 285 -9.06 -13.92 -3.69
N LEU A 286 -8.37 -13.88 -4.84
CA LEU A 286 -8.26 -12.65 -5.66
C LEU A 286 -9.62 -12.32 -6.30
N GLN A 287 -10.36 -13.34 -6.74
CA GLN A 287 -11.70 -13.16 -7.27
C GLN A 287 -12.66 -12.56 -6.23
N SER A 288 -12.68 -13.09 -5.00
CA SER A 288 -13.49 -12.55 -3.90
C SER A 288 -13.14 -11.08 -3.62
N SER A 289 -11.85 -10.75 -3.49
CA SER A 289 -11.41 -9.37 -3.20
C SER A 289 -11.83 -8.40 -4.30
N ALA A 290 -11.63 -8.76 -5.58
CA ALA A 290 -12.05 -7.93 -6.70
C ALA A 290 -13.57 -7.73 -6.74
N ARG A 291 -14.36 -8.80 -6.55
CA ARG A 291 -15.84 -8.71 -6.50
C ARG A 291 -16.32 -7.83 -5.36
N PHE A 292 -15.68 -7.94 -4.19
CA PHE A 292 -15.96 -7.07 -3.05
C PHE A 292 -15.76 -5.60 -3.41
N GLU A 293 -14.62 -5.25 -4.00
CA GLU A 293 -14.34 -3.86 -4.39
C GLU A 293 -15.29 -3.35 -5.48
N ILE A 294 -15.62 -4.18 -6.47
CA ILE A 294 -16.59 -3.85 -7.52
C ILE A 294 -17.96 -3.54 -6.91
N ALA A 295 -18.45 -4.36 -5.98
CA ALA A 295 -19.74 -4.14 -5.31
C ALA A 295 -19.76 -2.82 -4.54
N MET A 296 -18.66 -2.51 -3.83
CA MET A 296 -18.53 -1.24 -3.10
C MET A 296 -18.56 -0.04 -4.05
N LEU A 297 -17.79 -0.07 -5.14
CA LEU A 297 -17.76 1.02 -6.13
C LEU A 297 -19.08 1.15 -6.89
N LEU A 298 -19.79 0.06 -7.18
CA LEU A 298 -21.13 0.10 -7.75
C LEU A 298 -22.14 0.76 -6.79
N ALA A 299 -22.07 0.47 -5.50
CA ALA A 299 -22.92 1.11 -4.49
C ALA A 299 -22.60 2.61 -4.36
N GLU A 300 -21.32 2.99 -4.37
CA GLU A 300 -20.89 4.40 -4.41
C GLU A 300 -21.38 5.11 -5.69
N ALA A 301 -21.44 4.40 -6.82
CA ALA A 301 -22.00 4.88 -8.09
C ALA A 301 -23.55 4.91 -8.11
N GLY A 302 -24.22 4.60 -7.00
CA GLY A 302 -25.67 4.51 -6.90
C GLY A 302 -26.29 3.30 -7.62
N ARG A 303 -25.49 2.36 -8.13
CA ARG A 303 -25.91 1.11 -8.77
C ARG A 303 -26.15 0.01 -7.73
N PHE A 304 -26.99 0.32 -6.75
CA PHE A 304 -27.21 -0.53 -5.58
C PHE A 304 -27.72 -1.93 -5.91
N GLU A 305 -28.67 -2.06 -6.85
CA GLU A 305 -29.20 -3.37 -7.26
C GLU A 305 -28.09 -4.28 -7.83
N ARG A 306 -27.13 -3.69 -8.54
CA ARG A 306 -25.98 -4.42 -9.08
C ARG A 306 -24.99 -4.82 -7.97
N ALA A 307 -24.80 -3.97 -6.96
CA ALA A 307 -24.01 -4.32 -5.78
C ALA A 307 -24.67 -5.48 -5.00
N LEU A 308 -26.00 -5.46 -4.84
CA LEU A 308 -26.75 -6.56 -4.23
C LEU A 308 -26.71 -7.85 -5.06
N GLN A 309 -26.64 -7.75 -6.39
CA GLN A 309 -26.47 -8.90 -7.26
C GLN A 309 -25.13 -9.61 -6.99
N ILE A 310 -24.03 -8.86 -6.83
CA ILE A 310 -22.73 -9.45 -6.50
C ILE A 310 -22.77 -10.13 -5.13
N LEU A 311 -23.43 -9.52 -4.15
CA LEU A 311 -23.66 -10.13 -2.83
C LEU A 311 -24.40 -11.47 -2.94
N LYS A 312 -25.45 -11.55 -3.77
CA LYS A 312 -26.22 -12.80 -3.99
C LYS A 312 -25.40 -13.87 -4.72
N GLU A 313 -24.50 -13.47 -5.62
CA GLU A 313 -23.60 -14.37 -6.35
C GLU A 313 -22.40 -14.83 -5.49
N SER A 314 -22.25 -14.30 -4.27
CA SER A 314 -21.19 -14.69 -3.34
C SER A 314 -21.56 -15.96 -2.58
N GLU A 315 -20.78 -17.03 -2.74
CA GLU A 315 -21.05 -18.33 -2.10
C GLU A 315 -20.47 -18.43 -0.68
N ALA A 316 -19.31 -17.83 -0.44
CA ALA A 316 -18.64 -17.91 0.86
C ALA A 316 -19.32 -17.02 1.91
N HIS A 317 -19.64 -17.58 3.07
CA HIS A 317 -20.24 -16.83 4.19
C HIS A 317 -19.38 -15.67 4.68
N GLU A 318 -18.05 -15.81 4.66
CA GLU A 318 -17.13 -14.73 5.03
C GLU A 318 -17.25 -13.53 4.08
N ASP A 319 -17.32 -13.80 2.78
CA ASP A 319 -17.47 -12.77 1.75
C ASP A 319 -18.84 -12.10 1.81
N GLN A 320 -19.90 -12.88 2.01
CA GLN A 320 -21.25 -12.36 2.24
C GLN A 320 -21.28 -11.44 3.45
N LEU A 321 -20.74 -11.88 4.59
CA LEU A 321 -20.69 -11.08 5.82
C LEU A 321 -19.89 -9.79 5.62
N ARG A 322 -18.74 -9.87 4.94
CA ARG A 322 -17.91 -8.72 4.61
C ARG A 322 -18.67 -7.73 3.71
N LEU A 323 -19.39 -8.20 2.70
CA LEU A 323 -20.20 -7.35 1.81
C LEU A 323 -21.37 -6.71 2.55
N LEU A 324 -22.17 -7.48 3.29
CA LEU A 324 -23.35 -7.00 4.02
C LEU A 324 -22.98 -5.86 4.99
N THR A 325 -21.93 -6.08 5.80
CA THR A 325 -21.47 -5.11 6.80
C THR A 325 -20.89 -3.84 6.17
N ARG A 326 -20.33 -3.92 4.96
CA ARG A 326 -19.70 -2.78 4.26
C ARG A 326 -20.67 -2.03 3.36
N LEU A 327 -21.63 -2.70 2.75
CA LEU A 327 -22.67 -2.08 1.94
C LEU A 327 -23.69 -1.34 2.80
N ALA A 328 -24.06 -1.84 3.99
CA ALA A 328 -25.09 -1.21 4.81
C ALA A 328 -24.81 0.29 5.14
N PRO A 329 -23.60 0.69 5.57
CA PRO A 329 -23.27 2.11 5.78
C PRO A 329 -23.32 2.96 4.51
N VAL A 330 -23.05 2.37 3.33
CA VAL A 330 -23.13 3.07 2.03
C VAL A 330 -24.59 3.32 1.66
N PHE A 331 -25.44 2.30 1.81
CA PHE A 331 -26.88 2.42 1.57
C PHE A 331 -27.54 3.41 2.53
N ALA A 332 -27.15 3.40 3.81
CA ALA A 332 -27.65 4.35 4.80
C ALA A 332 -27.30 5.81 4.44
N ARG A 333 -26.04 6.07 4.05
CA ARG A 333 -25.59 7.40 3.60
C ARG A 333 -26.32 7.88 2.35
N ALA A 334 -26.77 6.96 1.49
CA ALA A 334 -27.56 7.27 0.32
C ALA A 334 -29.08 7.41 0.60
N GLY A 335 -29.50 7.42 1.87
CA GLY A 335 -30.91 7.54 2.25
C GLY A 335 -31.74 6.24 2.14
N ARG A 336 -31.12 5.11 1.75
CA ARG A 336 -31.79 3.79 1.63
C ARG A 336 -31.82 3.05 2.97
N ARG A 337 -32.36 3.71 4.01
CA ARG A 337 -32.29 3.24 5.40
C ARG A 337 -32.89 1.84 5.62
N ARG A 338 -34.07 1.56 5.05
CA ARG A 338 -34.72 0.25 5.19
C ARG A 338 -33.89 -0.89 4.62
N GLU A 339 -33.15 -0.64 3.54
CA GLU A 339 -32.30 -1.66 2.93
C GLU A 339 -31.00 -1.84 3.70
N ALA A 340 -30.41 -0.75 4.19
CA ALA A 340 -29.29 -0.85 5.12
C ALA A 340 -29.64 -1.68 6.37
N GLU A 341 -30.83 -1.48 6.95
CA GLU A 341 -31.33 -2.28 8.07
C GLU A 341 -31.49 -3.75 7.71
N LYS A 342 -32.00 -4.07 6.51
CA LYS A 342 -32.07 -5.46 6.02
C LYS A 342 -30.70 -6.11 5.88
N LEU A 343 -29.72 -5.40 5.31
CA LEU A 343 -28.35 -5.90 5.15
C LEU A 343 -27.70 -6.20 6.52
N LEU A 344 -27.90 -5.33 7.51
CA LEU A 344 -27.40 -5.57 8.87
C LEU A 344 -28.11 -6.75 9.55
N ALA A 345 -29.42 -6.88 9.37
CA ALA A 345 -30.18 -8.02 9.92
C ALA A 345 -29.72 -9.34 9.30
N GLU A 346 -29.41 -9.36 8.01
CA GLU A 346 -28.88 -10.53 7.32
C GLU A 346 -27.44 -10.86 7.78
N ALA A 347 -26.58 -9.84 7.93
CA ALA A 347 -25.25 -10.02 8.52
C ALA A 347 -25.32 -10.64 9.92
N TYR A 348 -26.24 -10.15 10.76
CA TYR A 348 -26.46 -10.67 12.10
C TYR A 348 -26.87 -12.15 12.09
N ARG A 349 -27.80 -12.55 11.21
CA ARG A 349 -28.21 -13.96 11.05
C ARG A 349 -27.06 -14.86 10.64
N LEU A 350 -26.21 -14.42 9.71
CA LEU A 350 -25.02 -15.19 9.30
C LEU A 350 -24.04 -15.38 10.46
N THR A 351 -23.87 -14.38 11.32
CA THR A 351 -23.00 -14.50 12.51
C THR A 351 -23.56 -15.41 13.59
N ASP A 352 -24.89 -15.45 13.78
CA ASP A 352 -25.52 -16.38 14.72
C ASP A 352 -25.58 -17.81 14.17
N PHE A 353 -25.75 -17.98 12.85
CA PHE A 353 -25.61 -19.27 12.19
C PHE A 353 -24.20 -19.86 12.38
N SER A 354 -23.14 -19.04 12.26
CA SER A 354 -21.76 -19.47 12.52
C SER A 354 -21.46 -19.84 13.98
N LYS A 355 -22.30 -19.42 14.94
CA LYS A 355 -22.18 -19.87 16.34
C LYS A 355 -22.78 -21.27 16.56
N GLY A 356 -23.68 -21.72 15.69
CA GLY A 356 -24.34 -23.03 15.80
C GLY A 356 -23.51 -24.20 15.28
N SER A 357 -22.52 -23.97 14.41
CA SER A 357 -21.75 -25.06 13.77
C SER A 357 -20.31 -25.24 14.28
N LEU A 358 -19.86 -24.42 15.24
CA LEU A 358 -18.48 -24.48 15.78
C LEU A 358 -18.43 -24.81 17.29
N PHE A 359 -19.60 -24.98 17.94
CA PHE A 359 -19.69 -25.30 19.37
C PHE A 359 -20.70 -26.41 19.71
N GLU A 360 -21.22 -27.14 18.72
CA GLU A 360 -21.94 -28.38 18.99
C GLU A 360 -21.01 -29.59 18.81
N VAL A 361 -20.65 -30.14 19.97
CA VAL A 361 -19.98 -31.42 20.32
C VAL A 361 -18.46 -31.46 20.22
#